data_AF-A0A6P8HWU7-F1
#
_entry.id   AF-A0A6P8HWU7-F1
#
_cell.length_a   1.000
_cell.length_b   1.000
_cell.length_c   1.000
_cell.angle_alpha   90.00
_cell.angle_beta   90.00
_cell.angle_gamma   90.00
#
_symmetry.space_group_name_H-M   'P 1'
#
loop_
_entity.id
_entity.type
_entity.pdbx_description
1 polymer ?
#
loop_
_entity_poly.entity_id
_entity_poly.type
_entity_poly.pdbx_seq_one_letter_code
_entity_poly.pdbx_strand_id
1 'polypeptide(L)'
;MQLIVLYSITPALRQLVYYYGVRQGDQKDWQKVLEAVQTTTVPSEIQPLLMGLAGSSKEDALLNYLKLGQNQSIVKQQFAKYMYDFVANRNPVGHKVALNFILPRADLMGHLPVVSKRFSTTYRMQQLKDYIEKNLNGEEMLRQFKKALELVRLNGAWLEAHEKDLANWLDWYTVKYNLAADDGLYE
;
A
#
# COMPACT_ATOMS: atom_id res chain seq x y z
N MET A 1 -4.63 -26.75 -16.24
CA MET A 1 -4.08 -26.32 -14.94
C MET A 1 -2.62 -25.94 -15.17
N GLN A 2 -2.35 -24.67 -15.52
CA GLN A 2 -0.98 -24.19 -15.70
C GLN A 2 -0.47 -23.70 -14.34
N LEU A 3 0.51 -24.43 -13.82
CA LEU A 3 1.41 -23.94 -12.79
C LEU A 3 2.07 -22.68 -13.34
N ILE A 4 1.79 -21.52 -12.76
CA ILE A 4 2.74 -20.42 -12.79
C ILE A 4 3.95 -20.98 -12.04
N VAL A 5 4.94 -21.47 -12.78
CA VAL A 5 6.20 -21.91 -12.22
C VAL A 5 6.86 -20.64 -11.69
N LEU A 6 6.71 -20.38 -10.38
CA LEU A 6 7.28 -19.22 -9.69
C LEU A 6 8.80 -19.07 -9.96
N TYR A 7 9.46 -20.14 -10.40
CA TYR A 7 10.88 -20.19 -10.73
C TYR A 7 11.27 -19.77 -12.17
N SER A 8 10.33 -19.61 -13.11
CA SER A 8 10.66 -19.17 -14.48
C SER A 8 10.60 -17.65 -14.68
N ILE A 9 10.20 -16.91 -13.64
CA ILE A 9 10.10 -15.46 -13.67
C ILE A 9 11.45 -14.86 -13.30
N THR A 10 11.97 -13.97 -14.15
CA THR A 10 13.22 -13.26 -13.87
C THR A 10 13.08 -12.45 -12.57
N PRO A 11 14.11 -12.40 -11.70
CA PRO A 11 14.03 -11.72 -10.40
C PRO A 11 13.49 -10.28 -10.49
N ALA A 12 13.84 -9.56 -11.56
CA ALA A 12 13.41 -8.19 -11.81
C ALA A 12 11.89 -8.03 -11.97
N LEU A 13 11.18 -9.07 -12.43
CA LEU A 13 9.75 -9.02 -12.72
C LEU A 13 8.88 -9.63 -11.63
N ARG A 14 9.45 -10.36 -10.66
CA ARG A 14 8.69 -11.12 -9.65
C ARG A 14 7.70 -10.26 -8.86
N GLN A 15 8.13 -9.09 -8.39
CA GLN A 15 7.24 -8.16 -7.68
C GLN A 15 6.02 -7.77 -8.51
N LEU A 16 6.24 -7.45 -9.79
CA LEU A 16 5.18 -7.03 -10.70
C LEU A 16 4.24 -8.21 -11.00
N VAL A 17 4.80 -9.35 -11.39
CA VAL A 17 4.05 -10.54 -11.78
C VAL A 17 3.22 -11.08 -10.62
N TYR A 18 3.79 -11.16 -9.42
CA TYR A 18 3.04 -11.63 -8.25
C TYR A 18 1.95 -10.62 -7.85
N TYR A 19 2.24 -9.32 -7.85
CA TYR A 19 1.26 -8.29 -7.49
C TYR A 19 0.06 -8.30 -8.44
N TYR A 20 0.31 -8.24 -9.76
CA TYR A 20 -0.77 -8.20 -10.74
C TYR A 20 -1.44 -9.57 -10.93
N GLY A 21 -0.71 -10.67 -10.77
CA GLY A 21 -1.27 -12.01 -10.77
C GLY A 21 -2.29 -12.21 -9.65
N VAL A 22 -1.97 -11.79 -8.43
CA VAL A 22 -2.93 -11.81 -7.31
C VAL A 22 -4.06 -10.81 -7.51
N ARG A 23 -3.77 -9.62 -8.04
CA ARG A 23 -4.78 -8.58 -8.25
C ARG A 23 -5.86 -8.97 -9.26
N GLN A 24 -5.47 -9.66 -10.33
CA GLN A 24 -6.36 -10.13 -11.39
C GLN A 24 -6.92 -11.53 -11.12
N GLY A 25 -6.26 -12.29 -10.23
CA GLY A 25 -6.65 -13.63 -9.85
C GLY A 25 -7.71 -13.71 -8.76
N ASP A 26 -7.91 -14.92 -8.26
CA ASP A 26 -8.89 -15.22 -7.21
C ASP A 26 -8.24 -15.56 -5.86
N GLN A 27 -9.06 -16.04 -4.92
CA GLN A 27 -8.58 -16.46 -3.61
C GLN A 27 -7.58 -17.62 -3.67
N LYS A 28 -7.69 -18.51 -4.65
CA LYS A 28 -6.75 -19.63 -4.83
C LYS A 28 -5.39 -19.10 -5.25
N ASP A 29 -5.34 -18.10 -6.12
CA ASP A 29 -4.07 -17.49 -6.53
C ASP A 29 -3.40 -16.75 -5.37
N TRP A 30 -4.17 -16.05 -4.55
CA TRP A 30 -3.68 -15.46 -3.30
C TRP A 30 -3.12 -16.53 -2.35
N GLN A 31 -3.83 -17.66 -2.18
CA GLN A 31 -3.40 -18.77 -1.33
C GLN A 31 -2.10 -19.43 -1.82
N LYS A 32 -1.92 -19.60 -3.14
CA LYS A 32 -0.66 -20.12 -3.70
C LYS A 32 0.53 -19.22 -3.36
N VAL A 33 0.35 -17.91 -3.43
CA VAL A 33 1.42 -16.96 -3.04
C VAL A 33 1.70 -17.04 -1.54
N LEU A 34 0.66 -17.22 -0.70
CA LEU A 34 0.84 -17.38 0.74
C LEU A 34 1.60 -18.66 1.08
N GLU A 35 1.27 -19.77 0.44
CA GLU A 35 1.98 -21.03 0.57
C GLU A 35 3.46 -20.87 0.18
N ALA A 36 3.74 -20.13 -0.90
CA ALA A 36 5.10 -19.80 -1.29
C ALA A 36 5.84 -18.95 -0.24
N VAL A 37 5.17 -18.00 0.43
CA VAL A 37 5.77 -17.25 1.56
C VAL A 37 6.16 -18.19 2.71
N GLN A 38 5.32 -19.17 3.02
CA GLN A 38 5.51 -20.07 4.15
C GLN A 38 6.57 -21.15 3.91
N THR A 39 6.77 -21.55 2.65
CA THR A 39 7.63 -22.68 2.26
C THR A 39 8.97 -22.25 1.68
N THR A 40 9.10 -21.01 1.21
CA THR A 40 10.34 -20.55 0.59
C THR A 40 11.51 -20.51 1.56
N THR A 41 12.65 -21.06 1.13
CA THR A 41 13.93 -20.97 1.84
C THR A 41 14.84 -19.87 1.27
N VAL A 42 14.40 -19.18 0.22
CA VAL A 42 15.18 -18.17 -0.51
C VAL A 42 14.83 -16.77 0.03
N PRO A 43 15.72 -16.11 0.79
CA PRO A 43 15.38 -14.84 1.45
C PRO A 43 15.00 -13.71 0.49
N SER A 44 15.57 -13.72 -0.72
CA SER A 44 15.27 -12.72 -1.76
C SER A 44 13.86 -12.86 -2.36
N GLU A 45 13.19 -14.01 -2.19
CA GLU A 45 11.82 -14.22 -2.67
C GLU A 45 10.76 -13.66 -1.71
N ILE A 46 11.09 -13.49 -0.43
CA ILE A 46 10.11 -13.13 0.60
C ILE A 46 9.45 -11.78 0.27
N GLN A 47 10.25 -10.74 -0.01
CA GLN A 47 9.69 -9.41 -0.27
C GLN A 47 8.83 -9.35 -1.56
N PRO A 48 9.25 -9.95 -2.70
CA PRO A 48 8.37 -10.11 -3.86
C PRO A 48 7.05 -10.83 -3.56
N LEU A 49 7.08 -11.94 -2.83
CA LEU A 49 5.88 -12.70 -2.50
C LEU A 49 4.94 -11.89 -1.60
N LEU A 50 5.48 -11.17 -0.60
CA LEU A 50 4.71 -10.24 0.23
C LEU A 50 4.11 -9.09 -0.60
N MET A 51 4.82 -8.56 -1.59
CA MET A 51 4.26 -7.61 -2.55
C MET A 51 3.09 -8.23 -3.31
N GLY A 52 3.22 -9.50 -3.72
CA GLY A 52 2.15 -10.27 -4.34
C GLY A 52 0.86 -10.29 -3.52
N LEU A 53 0.95 -10.71 -2.26
CA LEU A 53 -0.21 -10.77 -1.36
C LEU A 53 -0.89 -9.42 -1.14
N ALA A 54 -0.12 -8.32 -1.17
CA ALA A 54 -0.65 -6.97 -1.09
C ALA A 54 -1.41 -6.51 -2.34
N GLY A 55 -1.37 -7.29 -3.44
CA GLY A 55 -2.08 -7.01 -4.70
C GLY A 55 -3.60 -7.22 -4.63
N SER A 56 -4.11 -7.92 -3.61
CA SER A 56 -5.54 -8.23 -3.46
C SER A 56 -6.42 -6.96 -3.56
N SER A 57 -7.51 -7.06 -4.33
CA SER A 57 -8.52 -5.99 -4.44
C SER A 57 -9.52 -5.96 -3.28
N LYS A 58 -9.56 -7.01 -2.44
CA LYS A 58 -10.51 -7.15 -1.32
C LYS A 58 -9.93 -6.61 -0.02
N GLU A 59 -10.63 -5.68 0.64
CA GLU A 59 -10.19 -5.08 1.92
C GLU A 59 -10.01 -6.14 3.03
N ASP A 60 -10.93 -7.10 3.16
CA ASP A 60 -10.82 -8.17 4.17
C ASP A 60 -9.58 -9.04 4.00
N ALA A 61 -9.20 -9.31 2.74
CA ALA A 61 -7.98 -10.07 2.45
C ALA A 61 -6.73 -9.25 2.79
N LEU A 62 -6.72 -7.94 2.52
CA LEU A 62 -5.63 -7.04 2.93
C LEU A 62 -5.55 -6.94 4.46
N LEU A 63 -6.68 -6.91 5.16
CA LEU A 63 -6.73 -6.91 6.62
C LEU A 63 -6.14 -8.21 7.20
N ASN A 64 -6.55 -9.36 6.66
CA ASN A 64 -6.00 -10.65 7.06
C ASN A 64 -4.52 -10.78 6.73
N TYR A 65 -4.08 -10.26 5.59
CA TYR A 65 -2.68 -10.14 5.22
C TYR A 65 -1.89 -9.36 6.28
N LEU A 66 -2.34 -8.18 6.71
CA LEU A 66 -1.65 -7.41 7.75
C LEU A 66 -1.59 -8.15 9.10
N LYS A 67 -2.59 -8.96 9.45
CA LYS A 67 -2.55 -9.81 10.65
C LYS A 67 -1.46 -10.87 10.57
N LEU A 68 -1.14 -11.39 9.38
CA LEU A 68 -0.02 -12.34 9.22
C LEU A 68 1.32 -11.72 9.63
N GLY A 69 1.51 -10.42 9.42
CA GLY A 69 2.71 -9.69 9.83
C GLY A 69 2.91 -9.62 11.35
N GLN A 70 1.88 -9.94 12.12
CA GLN A 70 1.94 -10.04 13.59
C GLN A 70 2.33 -11.45 14.06
N ASN A 71 2.31 -12.44 13.17
CA ASN A 71 2.67 -13.81 13.50
C ASN A 71 4.11 -14.10 13.04
N GLN A 72 5.05 -14.08 13.98
CA GLN A 72 6.46 -14.29 13.69
C GLN A 72 6.79 -15.70 13.18
N SER A 73 5.91 -16.69 13.39
CA SER A 73 6.08 -18.02 12.78
C SER A 73 5.76 -18.05 11.28
N ILE A 74 5.05 -17.03 10.77
CA ILE A 74 4.70 -16.89 9.35
C ILE A 74 5.58 -15.83 8.69
N VAL A 75 5.67 -14.64 9.28
CA VAL A 75 6.45 -13.51 8.73
C VAL A 75 7.40 -12.99 9.79
N LYS A 76 8.72 -13.06 9.53
CA LYS A 76 9.72 -12.47 10.42
C LYS A 76 9.51 -10.96 10.53
N GLN A 77 9.71 -10.41 11.71
CA GLN A 77 9.48 -8.99 12.03
C GLN A 77 10.15 -8.02 11.04
N GLN A 78 11.37 -8.34 10.58
CA GLN A 78 12.11 -7.53 9.61
C GLN A 78 11.40 -7.38 8.26
N PHE A 79 10.48 -8.29 7.91
CA PHE A 79 9.67 -8.24 6.69
C PHE A 79 8.28 -7.66 6.91
N ALA A 80 7.72 -7.80 8.13
CA ALA A 80 6.39 -7.28 8.48
C ALA A 80 6.25 -5.78 8.18
N LYS A 81 7.32 -5.00 8.36
CA LYS A 81 7.36 -3.56 8.05
C LYS A 81 7.01 -3.24 6.58
N TYR A 82 7.36 -4.12 5.64
CA TYR A 82 7.06 -3.92 4.22
C TYR A 82 5.57 -4.11 3.94
N MET A 83 4.89 -4.96 4.70
CA MET A 83 3.47 -5.26 4.50
C MET A 83 2.63 -4.00 4.69
N TYR A 84 2.93 -3.17 5.70
CA TYR A 84 2.24 -1.89 5.92
C TYR A 84 2.45 -0.91 4.77
N ASP A 85 3.70 -0.78 4.29
CA ASP A 85 4.02 0.07 3.15
C ASP A 85 3.30 -0.40 1.88
N PHE A 86 3.32 -1.71 1.60
CA PHE A 86 2.72 -2.25 0.39
C PHE A 86 1.21 -2.05 0.36
N VAL A 87 0.53 -2.33 1.48
CA VAL A 87 -0.91 -2.09 1.57
C VAL A 87 -1.21 -0.59 1.50
N ALA A 88 -0.50 0.26 2.24
CA ALA A 88 -0.82 1.68 2.29
C ALA A 88 -0.50 2.43 0.99
N ASN A 89 0.63 2.11 0.36
CA ASN A 89 1.22 2.93 -0.69
C ASN A 89 1.15 2.31 -2.08
N ARG A 90 0.99 0.98 -2.20
CA ARG A 90 0.93 0.28 -3.49
C ARG A 90 -0.46 -0.21 -3.84
N ASN A 91 -1.31 -0.49 -2.86
CA ASN A 91 -2.68 -0.92 -3.13
C ASN A 91 -3.65 0.29 -3.20
N PRO A 92 -4.45 0.43 -4.28
CA PRO A 92 -5.39 1.55 -4.41
C PRO A 92 -6.39 1.71 -3.26
N VAL A 93 -6.88 0.60 -2.70
CA VAL A 93 -7.84 0.61 -1.57
C VAL A 93 -7.17 0.45 -0.21
N GLY A 94 -5.87 0.09 -0.18
CA GLY A 94 -5.20 -0.32 1.04
C GLY A 94 -4.83 0.80 2.02
N HIS A 95 -4.81 2.06 1.59
CA HIS A 95 -4.49 3.18 2.47
C HIS A 95 -5.44 3.31 3.69
N LYS A 96 -6.76 3.08 3.50
CA LYS A 96 -7.73 3.03 4.61
C LYS A 96 -7.50 1.81 5.49
N VAL A 97 -7.29 0.64 4.87
CA VAL A 97 -7.05 -0.62 5.58
C VAL A 97 -5.82 -0.51 6.49
N ALA A 98 -4.70 -0.02 5.97
CA ALA A 98 -3.46 0.11 6.71
C ALA A 98 -3.56 1.14 7.85
N LEU A 99 -4.20 2.28 7.61
CA LEU A 99 -4.42 3.29 8.64
C LEU A 99 -5.28 2.75 9.79
N ASN A 100 -6.43 2.15 9.46
CA ASN A 100 -7.33 1.55 10.45
C ASN A 100 -6.68 0.37 11.19
N PHE A 101 -5.74 -0.33 10.55
CA PHE A 101 -4.96 -1.37 11.19
C PHE A 101 -3.99 -0.79 12.23
N ILE A 102 -3.26 0.28 11.90
CA ILE A 102 -2.19 0.83 12.75
C ILE A 102 -2.72 1.69 13.89
N LEU A 103 -3.70 2.57 13.63
CA LEU A 103 -4.16 3.55 14.62
C LEU A 103 -4.45 2.95 16.01
N PRO A 104 -5.24 1.87 16.16
CA PRO A 104 -5.55 1.30 17.48
C PRO A 104 -4.41 0.51 18.13
N ARG A 105 -3.21 0.44 17.52
CA ARG A 105 -2.09 -0.39 17.96
C ARG A 105 -0.86 0.44 18.31
N ALA A 106 -0.64 0.62 19.61
CA ALA A 106 0.49 1.37 20.14
C ALA A 106 1.85 0.82 19.66
N ASP A 107 1.98 -0.50 19.57
CA ASP A 107 3.17 -1.21 19.09
C ASP A 107 3.49 -0.93 17.61
N LEU A 108 2.47 -0.58 16.81
CA LEU A 108 2.63 -0.26 15.39
C LEU A 108 2.68 1.23 15.08
N MET A 109 2.55 2.09 16.09
CA MET A 109 2.49 3.54 15.92
C MET A 109 3.72 4.10 15.19
N GLY A 110 4.89 3.45 15.34
CA GLY A 110 6.11 3.75 14.60
C GLY A 110 5.96 3.75 13.06
N HIS A 111 4.97 3.02 12.53
CA HIS A 111 4.67 2.91 11.10
C HIS A 111 3.67 3.95 10.58
N LEU A 112 3.05 4.76 11.45
CA LEU A 112 2.08 5.77 11.06
C LEU A 112 2.61 6.73 9.95
N PRO A 113 3.87 7.24 10.02
CA PRO A 113 4.40 8.08 8.94
C PRO A 113 4.50 7.37 7.59
N VAL A 114 4.75 6.06 7.59
CA VAL A 114 4.86 5.27 6.34
C VAL A 114 3.49 5.13 5.69
N VAL A 115 2.45 4.87 6.48
CA VAL A 115 1.10 4.62 5.94
C VAL A 115 0.31 5.89 5.61
N SER A 116 0.77 7.04 6.09
CA SER A 116 0.20 8.36 5.80
C SER A 116 0.91 9.10 4.66
N LYS A 117 2.01 8.55 4.11
CA LYS A 117 2.88 9.23 3.15
C LYS A 117 2.16 9.74 1.88
N ARG A 118 1.08 9.07 1.45
CA ARG A 118 0.29 9.46 0.27
C ARG A 118 -0.90 10.35 0.59
N PHE A 119 -1.14 10.68 1.85
CA PHE A 119 -2.23 11.57 2.21
C PHE A 119 -1.87 13.00 1.83
N SER A 120 -2.81 13.66 1.16
CA SER A 120 -2.61 15.01 0.63
C SER A 120 -3.85 15.88 0.76
N THR A 121 -4.96 15.36 1.30
CA THR A 121 -6.22 16.08 1.38
C THR A 121 -6.54 16.50 2.81
N THR A 122 -7.28 17.61 2.93
CA THR A 122 -7.81 18.12 4.21
C THR A 122 -8.62 17.06 4.95
N TYR A 123 -9.39 16.24 4.22
CA TYR A 123 -10.13 15.12 4.79
C TYR A 123 -9.22 14.13 5.54
N ARG A 124 -8.07 13.75 4.95
CA ARG A 124 -7.13 12.83 5.60
C ARG A 124 -6.42 13.45 6.80
N MET A 125 -6.15 14.75 6.73
CA MET A 125 -5.64 15.49 7.87
C MET A 125 -6.65 15.49 9.03
N GLN A 126 -7.93 15.70 8.72
CA GLN A 126 -8.99 15.70 9.72
C GLN A 126 -9.15 14.31 10.37
N GLN A 127 -9.11 13.23 9.58
CA GLN A 127 -9.14 11.87 10.15
C GLN A 127 -8.04 11.62 11.21
N LEU A 128 -6.83 12.13 10.99
CA LEU A 128 -5.74 12.01 11.95
C LEU A 128 -5.97 12.89 13.20
N LYS A 129 -6.49 14.11 13.03
CA LYS A 129 -6.82 15.01 14.13
C LYS A 129 -7.95 14.47 14.99
N ASP A 130 -9.04 13.99 14.38
CA ASP A 130 -10.17 13.39 15.09
C ASP A 130 -9.72 12.18 15.93
N TYR A 131 -8.80 11.37 15.39
CA TYR A 131 -8.23 10.25 16.13
C TYR A 131 -7.44 10.73 17.36
N ILE A 132 -6.61 11.76 17.20
CA ILE A 132 -5.84 12.36 18.30
C ILE A 132 -6.77 12.90 19.39
N GLU A 133 -7.76 13.72 19.02
CA GLU A 133 -8.69 14.33 19.96
C GLU A 133 -9.46 13.28 20.76
N LYS A 134 -9.93 12.22 20.07
CA LYS A 134 -10.72 11.15 20.70
C LYS A 134 -9.91 10.23 21.62
N ASN A 135 -8.63 10.00 21.33
CA ASN A 135 -7.86 8.94 22.00
C ASN A 135 -6.72 9.44 22.88
N LEU A 136 -6.24 10.67 22.67
CA LEU A 136 -5.16 11.24 23.48
C LEU A 136 -5.68 12.16 24.60
N ASN A 137 -6.95 12.57 24.63
CA ASN A 137 -7.57 13.29 25.76
C ASN A 137 -6.73 14.47 26.35
N GLY A 138 -5.97 15.18 25.51
CA GLY A 138 -5.09 16.29 25.94
C GLY A 138 -3.67 15.88 26.34
N GLU A 139 -3.30 14.61 26.26
CA GLU A 139 -1.92 14.12 26.37
C GLU A 139 -1.03 14.66 25.24
N GLU A 140 0.29 14.67 25.47
CA GLU A 140 1.23 15.15 24.47
C GLU A 140 1.14 14.33 23.18
N MET A 141 0.92 15.01 22.05
CA MET A 141 0.90 14.38 20.74
C MET A 141 2.23 13.65 20.45
N LEU A 142 2.14 12.34 20.24
CA LEU A 142 3.29 11.51 19.88
C LEU A 142 3.99 12.04 18.63
N ARG A 143 5.32 11.92 18.59
CA ARG A 143 6.16 12.37 17.45
C ARG A 143 5.70 11.83 16.10
N GLN A 144 5.13 10.62 16.08
CA GLN A 144 4.63 9.94 14.89
C GLN A 144 3.43 10.67 14.29
N PHE A 145 2.50 11.16 15.12
CA PHE A 145 1.39 12.00 14.69
C PHE A 145 1.87 13.36 14.17
N LYS A 146 2.80 14.01 14.88
CA LYS A 146 3.42 15.28 14.42
C LYS A 146 4.02 15.12 13.02
N LYS A 147 4.76 14.03 12.79
CA LYS A 147 5.33 13.71 11.47
C LYS A 147 4.27 13.42 10.40
N ALA A 148 3.25 12.62 10.73
CA ALA A 148 2.20 12.28 9.78
C ALA A 148 1.43 13.54 9.34
N LEU A 149 1.04 14.39 10.29
CA LEU A 149 0.35 15.65 10.01
C LEU A 149 1.19 16.59 9.14
N GLU A 150 2.49 16.70 9.42
CA GLU A 150 3.40 17.52 8.61
C GLU A 150 3.53 16.99 7.18
N LEU A 151 3.64 15.67 7.00
CA LEU A 151 3.63 15.06 5.66
C LEU A 151 2.34 15.38 4.89
N VAL A 152 1.18 15.23 5.54
CA VAL A 152 -0.11 15.54 4.90
C VAL A 152 -0.20 17.01 4.51
N ARG A 153 0.28 17.92 5.39
CA ARG A 153 0.32 19.36 5.14
C ARG A 153 1.21 19.71 3.95
N LEU A 154 2.43 19.16 3.89
CA LEU A 154 3.36 19.37 2.79
C LEU A 154 2.81 18.85 1.46
N ASN A 155 2.20 17.66 1.47
CA ASN A 155 1.58 17.09 0.27
C ASN A 155 0.38 17.91 -0.21
N GLY A 156 -0.45 18.43 0.70
CA GLY A 156 -1.56 19.30 0.37
C GLY A 156 -1.11 20.62 -0.25
N ALA A 157 -0.12 21.27 0.35
CA ALA A 157 0.46 22.50 -0.19
C ALA A 157 1.08 22.28 -1.58
N TRP A 158 1.72 21.13 -1.82
CA TRP A 158 2.24 20.77 -3.13
C TRP A 158 1.11 20.62 -4.16
N LEU A 159 0.00 19.95 -3.82
CA LEU A 159 -1.14 19.83 -4.71
C LEU A 159 -1.74 21.21 -5.04
N GLU A 160 -2.00 22.03 -4.03
CA GLU A 160 -2.55 23.38 -4.22
C GLU A 160 -1.68 24.24 -5.15
N ALA A 161 -0.36 24.12 -5.04
CA ALA A 161 0.58 24.91 -5.84
C ALA A 161 0.83 24.36 -7.26
N HIS A 162 0.62 23.06 -7.52
CA HIS A 162 1.14 22.42 -8.74
C HIS A 162 0.15 21.56 -9.51
N GLU A 163 -0.98 21.15 -8.91
CA GLU A 163 -1.94 20.22 -9.55
C GLU A 163 -2.47 20.77 -10.88
N LYS A 164 -2.87 22.05 -10.90
CA LYS A 164 -3.41 22.70 -12.10
C LYS A 164 -2.39 22.77 -13.24
N ASP A 165 -1.16 23.14 -12.94
CA ASP A 165 -0.11 23.28 -13.95
C ASP A 165 0.28 21.91 -14.53
N LEU A 166 0.35 20.88 -13.67
CA LEU A 166 0.61 19.51 -14.11
C LEU A 166 -0.53 18.97 -14.99
N ALA A 167 -1.79 19.21 -14.61
CA ALA A 167 -2.95 18.82 -15.41
C ALA A 167 -2.92 19.48 -16.79
N ASN A 168 -2.71 20.80 -16.83
CA ASN A 168 -2.59 21.53 -18.10
C ASN A 168 -1.45 21.02 -18.98
N TRP A 169 -0.30 20.67 -18.37
CA TRP A 169 0.83 20.11 -19.12
C TRP A 169 0.52 18.72 -19.68
N LEU A 170 -0.14 17.85 -18.91
CA LEU A 170 -0.57 16.52 -19.37
C LEU A 170 -1.56 16.62 -20.53
N ASP A 171 -2.55 17.52 -20.43
CA ASP A 171 -3.53 17.76 -21.50
C ASP A 171 -2.83 18.25 -22.77
N TRP A 172 -1.93 19.23 -22.65
CA TRP A 172 -1.13 19.70 -23.78
C TRP A 172 -0.28 18.58 -24.40
N TYR A 173 0.39 17.77 -23.58
CA TYR A 173 1.30 16.73 -24.03
C TYR A 173 0.55 15.63 -24.81
N THR A 174 -0.60 15.18 -24.28
CA THR A 174 -1.40 14.13 -24.91
C THR A 174 -1.95 14.56 -26.27
N VAL A 175 -2.42 15.81 -26.39
CA VAL A 175 -2.86 16.39 -27.66
C VAL A 175 -1.70 16.54 -28.63
N LYS A 176 -0.57 17.11 -28.19
CA LYS A 176 0.60 17.38 -29.05
C LYS A 176 1.17 16.13 -29.71
N TYR A 177 1.19 15.01 -29.00
CA TYR A 177 1.78 13.75 -29.47
C TYR A 177 0.74 12.72 -29.91
N ASN A 178 -0.53 13.11 -30.03
CA ASN A 178 -1.64 12.23 -30.42
C ASN A 178 -1.70 10.93 -29.58
N LEU A 179 -1.54 11.08 -28.27
CA LEU A 179 -1.56 10.00 -27.28
C LEU A 179 -2.92 9.84 -26.59
N ALA A 180 -3.91 10.66 -26.96
CA ALA A 180 -5.27 10.48 -26.50
C ALA A 180 -5.73 9.06 -26.85
N ALA A 181 -6.33 8.37 -25.86
CA ALA A 181 -6.77 7.00 -26.01
C ALA A 181 -7.68 6.87 -27.23
N ASP A 182 -7.44 5.85 -28.05
CA ASP A 182 -8.50 5.26 -28.85
C ASP A 182 -9.54 4.76 -27.83
N ASP A 183 -10.75 5.28 -27.88
CA ASP A 183 -11.81 5.12 -26.87
C ASP A 183 -12.34 3.66 -26.75
N GLY A 184 -11.64 2.68 -27.34
CA GLY A 184 -12.13 1.33 -27.62
C GLY A 184 -11.61 0.19 -26.73
N LEU A 185 -10.98 0.44 -25.59
CA LEU A 185 -10.46 -0.65 -24.74
C LEU A 185 -10.78 -0.52 -23.25
N TYR A 186 -12.05 -0.23 -22.91
CA TYR A 186 -12.63 -0.55 -21.61
C TYR A 186 -14.13 -0.87 -21.76
N GLU A 187 -14.47 -1.91 -22.52
CA GLU A 187 -15.73 -2.67 -22.39
C GLU A 187 -15.48 -4.03 -21.74
#